data_AF-A0A9N9JAN3-F1
#
_entry.id   AF-A0A9N9JAN3-F1
#
_cell.length_a   1.000
_cell.length_b   1.000
_cell.length_c   1.000
_cell.angle_alpha   90.00
_cell.angle_beta   90.00
_cell.angle_gamma   90.00
#
_symmetry.space_group_name_H-M   'P 1'
#
loop_
_entity.id
_entity.type
_entity.pdbx_description
1 polymer ?
#
loop_
_entity_poly.entity_id
_entity_poly.type
_entity_poly.pdbx_seq_one_letter_code
_entity_poly.pdbx_strand_id
1 'polypeptide(L)'
;ESIDYLVNKRKINSVEAKKLYELVGGRIVDLKSVAGKFIAGQSLEVIKQQILTEVEKKFQSAQLLEKQSHHEVGKKVIRALLDSEELSFVTFMKFFNNYEEASKVLEANIFAYHPEKNTVTFQSQS
;
A
#
# COMPACT_ATOMS: atom_id res chain seq x y z
N GLU A 1 -0.88 6.07 17.03
CA GLU A 1 -2.18 6.62 16.58
C GLU A 1 -3.07 5.57 15.90
N SER A 2 -2.56 4.82 14.92
CA SER A 2 -3.36 3.85 14.14
C SER A 2 -3.92 2.65 14.91
N ILE A 3 -3.14 2.03 15.80
CA ILE A 3 -3.64 0.93 16.67
C ILE A 3 -4.63 1.47 17.71
N ASP A 4 -4.36 2.66 18.26
CA ASP A 4 -5.25 3.34 19.20
C ASP A 4 -6.64 3.58 18.58
N TYR A 5 -6.68 3.99 17.30
CA TYR A 5 -7.94 4.09 16.55
C TYR A 5 -8.72 2.75 16.53
N LEU A 6 -8.06 1.63 16.23
CA LEU A 6 -8.72 0.33 16.20
C LEU A 6 -9.24 -0.09 17.59
N VAL A 7 -8.44 0.10 18.64
CA VAL A 7 -8.80 -0.32 20.00
C VAL A 7 -9.83 0.61 20.62
N ASN A 8 -9.52 1.90 20.68
CA ASN A 8 -10.30 2.87 21.45
C ASN A 8 -11.49 3.45 20.69
N LYS A 9 -11.36 3.68 19.37
CA LYS A 9 -12.47 4.21 18.53
C LYS A 9 -13.34 3.10 17.95
N ARG A 10 -12.74 2.01 17.46
CA ARG A 10 -13.49 0.89 16.84
C ARG A 10 -13.86 -0.22 17.82
N LYS A 11 -13.38 -0.17 19.07
CA LYS A 11 -13.70 -1.13 20.14
C LYS A 11 -13.29 -2.57 19.81
N ILE A 12 -12.24 -2.74 19.02
CA ILE A 12 -11.66 -4.04 18.69
C ILE A 12 -10.64 -4.38 19.78
N ASN A 13 -10.60 -5.64 20.23
CA ASN A 13 -9.60 -6.06 21.22
C ASN A 13 -8.17 -5.89 20.67
N SER A 14 -7.19 -5.68 21.56
CA SER A 14 -5.82 -5.33 21.16
C SER A 14 -5.16 -6.39 20.28
N VAL A 15 -5.44 -7.68 20.49
CA VAL A 15 -4.87 -8.78 19.72
C VAL A 15 -5.36 -8.74 18.27
N GLU A 16 -6.66 -8.64 18.07
CA GLU A 16 -7.26 -8.57 16.73
C GLU A 16 -6.94 -7.23 16.04
N ALA A 17 -6.88 -6.12 16.79
CA ALA A 17 -6.46 -4.84 16.27
C ALA A 17 -5.02 -4.89 15.72
N LYS A 18 -4.11 -5.59 16.39
CA LYS A 18 -2.74 -5.77 15.90
C LYS A 18 -2.70 -6.55 14.59
N LYS A 19 -3.46 -7.65 14.48
CA LYS A 19 -3.56 -8.43 13.23
C LYS A 19 -4.12 -7.60 12.07
N LEU A 20 -5.14 -6.79 12.32
CA LEU A 20 -5.70 -5.88 11.31
C LEU A 20 -4.69 -4.80 10.89
N TYR A 21 -3.93 -4.25 11.84
CA TYR A 21 -2.86 -3.30 11.54
C TYR A 21 -1.74 -3.94 10.71
N GLU A 22 -1.31 -5.16 11.04
CA GLU A 22 -0.29 -5.91 10.27
C GLU A 22 -0.75 -6.19 8.83
N LEU A 23 -2.06 -6.29 8.58
CA LEU A 23 -2.61 -6.53 7.24
C LEU A 23 -2.60 -5.30 6.32
N VAL A 24 -2.81 -4.09 6.85
CA VAL A 24 -3.01 -2.87 6.02
C VAL A 24 -2.13 -1.69 6.38
N GLY A 25 -1.36 -1.78 7.45
CA GLY A 25 -0.48 -0.71 7.94
C GLY A 25 -1.24 0.45 8.60
N GLY A 26 -0.65 1.64 8.52
CA GLY A 26 -1.10 2.83 9.25
C GLY A 26 -2.21 3.62 8.56
N ARG A 27 -2.50 3.35 7.28
CA ARG A 27 -3.44 4.15 6.48
C ARG A 27 -4.86 4.08 7.01
N ILE A 28 -5.36 5.21 7.51
CA ILE A 28 -6.66 5.29 8.21
C ILE A 28 -7.86 4.82 7.37
N VAL A 29 -7.85 5.05 6.06
CA VAL A 29 -8.91 4.60 5.15
C VAL A 29 -8.97 3.08 5.07
N ASP A 30 -7.81 2.43 4.99
CA ASP A 30 -7.72 0.97 4.93
C ASP A 30 -8.08 0.38 6.30
N LEU A 31 -7.58 0.95 7.40
CA LEU A 31 -7.96 0.59 8.77
C LEU A 31 -9.47 0.71 9.01
N LYS A 32 -10.10 1.79 8.52
CA LYS A 32 -11.55 1.99 8.60
C LYS A 32 -12.30 0.89 7.85
N SER A 33 -11.82 0.51 6.68
CA SER A 33 -12.40 -0.54 5.83
C SER A 33 -12.32 -1.92 6.51
N VAL A 34 -11.12 -2.35 6.93
CA VAL A 34 -10.93 -3.67 7.53
C VAL A 34 -11.62 -3.80 8.88
N ALA A 35 -11.60 -2.74 9.71
CA ALA A 35 -12.34 -2.72 10.97
C ALA A 35 -13.85 -2.87 10.75
N GLY A 36 -14.41 -2.21 9.72
CA GLY A 36 -15.82 -2.34 9.38
C GLY A 36 -16.21 -3.76 8.99
N LYS A 37 -15.40 -4.41 8.13
CA LYS A 37 -15.61 -5.80 7.72
C LYS A 37 -15.51 -6.78 8.88
N PHE A 38 -14.53 -6.57 9.76
CA PHE A 38 -14.32 -7.38 10.95
C PHE A 38 -15.50 -7.27 11.93
N ILE A 39 -15.97 -6.05 12.22
CA ILE A 39 -17.14 -5.80 13.08
C ILE A 39 -18.42 -6.39 12.48
N ALA A 40 -18.54 -6.43 11.15
CA ALA A 40 -19.65 -7.08 10.46
C ALA A 40 -19.59 -8.63 10.49
N GLY A 41 -18.61 -9.22 11.20
CA GLY A 41 -18.50 -10.67 11.42
C GLY A 41 -17.71 -11.42 10.35
N GLN A 42 -17.02 -10.74 9.42
CA GLN A 42 -16.14 -11.42 8.48
C GLN A 42 -14.91 -11.97 9.20
N SER A 43 -14.49 -13.18 8.84
CA SER A 43 -13.24 -13.75 9.35
C SER A 43 -12.03 -12.98 8.83
N LEU A 44 -10.94 -13.01 9.60
CA LEU A 44 -9.68 -12.38 9.22
C LEU A 44 -9.13 -12.91 7.88
N GLU A 45 -9.33 -14.19 7.61
CA GLU A 45 -8.92 -14.84 6.35
C GLU A 45 -9.68 -14.28 5.15
N VAL A 46 -11.00 -14.11 5.26
CA VAL A 46 -11.82 -13.50 4.20
C VAL A 46 -11.41 -12.06 3.97
N ILE A 47 -11.16 -11.29 5.04
CA ILE A 47 -10.69 -9.90 4.94
C ILE A 47 -9.33 -9.85 4.24
N LYS A 48 -8.39 -10.72 4.63
CA LYS A 48 -7.06 -10.82 4.01
C LYS A 48 -7.17 -11.11 2.52
N GLN A 49 -8.00 -12.07 2.13
CA GLN A 49 -8.18 -12.41 0.71
C GLN A 49 -8.73 -11.23 -0.09
N GLN A 50 -9.70 -10.50 0.45
CA GLN A 50 -10.23 -9.30 -0.20
C GLN A 50 -9.18 -8.20 -0.35
N ILE A 51 -8.33 -7.99 0.66
CA ILE A 51 -7.22 -7.02 0.57
C ILE A 51 -6.25 -7.43 -0.55
N LEU A 52 -5.87 -8.70 -0.60
CA LEU A 52 -4.98 -9.20 -1.65
C LEU A 52 -5.56 -8.97 -3.05
N THR A 53 -6.86 -9.22 -3.24
CA THR A 53 -7.55 -8.95 -4.50
C THR A 53 -7.55 -7.46 -4.86
N GLU A 54 -7.73 -6.56 -3.90
CA GLU A 54 -7.67 -5.11 -4.16
C GLU A 54 -6.23 -4.64 -4.47
N VAL A 55 -5.23 -5.20 -3.80
CA VAL A 55 -3.81 -4.93 -4.11
C VAL A 55 -3.47 -5.44 -5.51
N GLU A 56 -3.91 -6.64 -5.88
CA GLU A 56 -3.70 -7.21 -7.21
C GLU A 56 -4.32 -6.33 -8.31
N LYS A 57 -5.54 -5.82 -8.12
CA LYS A 57 -6.17 -4.87 -9.04
C LYS A 57 -5.36 -3.59 -9.22
N LYS A 58 -4.79 -3.04 -8.14
CA LYS A 58 -3.90 -1.87 -8.22
C LYS A 58 -2.63 -2.20 -9.00
N PHE A 59 -2.03 -3.36 -8.75
CA PHE A 59 -0.86 -3.83 -9.50
C PHE A 59 -1.19 -3.98 -10.99
N GLN A 60 -2.37 -4.50 -11.31
CA GLN A 60 -2.85 -4.60 -12.68
C GLN A 60 -3.04 -3.23 -13.33
N SER A 61 -3.65 -2.26 -12.64
CA SER A 61 -3.85 -0.90 -13.18
C SER A 61 -2.53 -0.16 -13.36
N ALA A 62 -1.55 -0.41 -12.50
CA ALA A 62 -0.18 0.09 -12.62
C ALA A 62 0.65 -0.63 -13.69
N GLN A 63 0.11 -1.69 -14.31
CA GLN A 63 0.81 -2.54 -15.27
C GLN A 63 2.07 -3.24 -14.69
N LEU A 64 2.01 -3.65 -13.41
CA LEU A 64 3.12 -4.27 -12.67
C LEU A 64 3.05 -5.80 -12.63
N LEU A 65 1.95 -6.42 -13.06
CA LEU A 65 1.84 -7.88 -13.12
C LEU A 65 2.74 -8.46 -14.21
N GLU A 66 3.03 -9.76 -14.13
CA GLU A 66 3.87 -10.43 -15.12
C GLU A 66 3.37 -10.18 -16.54
N LYS A 67 4.32 -9.96 -17.48
CA LYS A 67 4.05 -9.67 -18.90
C LYS A 67 3.41 -8.30 -19.19
N GLN A 68 3.23 -7.45 -18.18
CA GLN A 68 2.79 -6.06 -18.37
C GLN A 68 3.99 -5.10 -18.51
N SER A 69 3.74 -3.92 -19.08
CA SER A 69 4.75 -2.93 -19.49
C SER A 69 5.68 -2.47 -18.36
N HIS A 70 5.17 -2.29 -17.15
CA HIS A 70 5.95 -1.81 -16.00
C HIS A 70 6.43 -2.94 -15.09
N HIS A 71 6.28 -4.22 -15.45
CA HIS A 71 6.65 -5.35 -14.57
C HIS A 71 8.11 -5.31 -14.08
N GLU A 72 9.06 -5.16 -15.01
CA GLU A 72 10.49 -5.14 -14.66
C GLU A 72 10.89 -3.89 -13.88
N VAL A 73 10.34 -2.75 -14.26
CA VAL A 73 10.56 -1.45 -13.59
C VAL A 73 9.99 -1.49 -12.18
N GLY A 74 8.77 -1.98 -12.03
CA GLY A 74 8.08 -2.22 -10.77
C GLY A 74 8.89 -3.05 -9.79
N LYS A 75 9.44 -4.17 -10.25
CA LYS A 75 10.34 -5.01 -9.43
C LYS A 75 11.54 -4.25 -8.91
N LYS A 76 12.16 -3.39 -9.74
CA LYS A 76 13.30 -2.57 -9.33
C LYS A 76 12.91 -1.55 -8.26
N VAL A 77 11.80 -0.84 -8.46
CA VAL A 77 11.27 0.13 -7.49
C VAL A 77 10.94 -0.54 -6.16
N ILE A 78 10.21 -1.67 -6.19
CA ILE A 78 9.81 -2.42 -4.98
C ILE A 78 11.05 -2.89 -4.22
N ARG A 79 12.05 -3.47 -4.90
CA ARG A 79 13.30 -3.89 -4.26
C ARG A 79 14.01 -2.71 -3.61
N ALA A 80 14.16 -1.61 -4.34
CA ALA A 80 14.83 -0.42 -3.83
C ALA A 80 14.11 0.16 -2.59
N LEU A 81 12.77 0.16 -2.57
CA LEU A 81 11.98 0.56 -1.40
C LEU A 81 12.07 -0.42 -0.23
N LEU A 82 12.14 -1.72 -0.48
CA LEU A 82 12.35 -2.72 0.57
C LEU A 82 13.73 -2.58 1.22
N ASP A 83 14.74 -2.15 0.46
CA ASP A 83 16.12 -1.99 0.95
C ASP A 83 16.35 -0.65 1.69
N SER A 84 15.62 0.40 1.32
CA SER A 84 15.87 1.78 1.79
C SER A 84 14.71 2.47 2.51
N GLU A 85 13.53 1.85 2.58
CA GLU A 85 12.26 2.38 3.10
C GLU A 85 11.67 3.57 2.30
N GLU A 86 12.52 4.46 1.79
CA GLU A 86 12.16 5.60 0.95
C GLU A 86 13.15 5.82 -0.19
N LEU A 87 12.66 6.33 -1.33
CA LEU A 87 13.48 6.72 -2.47
C LEU A 87 13.36 8.20 -2.74
N SER A 88 14.44 8.87 -3.14
CA SER A 88 14.29 10.21 -3.72
C SER A 88 13.45 10.12 -5.00
N PHE A 89 12.62 11.13 -5.26
CA PHE A 89 11.80 11.18 -6.47
C PHE A 89 12.66 11.15 -7.74
N VAL A 90 13.85 11.74 -7.70
CA VAL A 90 14.81 11.68 -8.82
C VAL A 90 15.28 10.24 -9.08
N THR A 91 15.58 9.47 -8.02
CA THR A 91 15.94 8.05 -8.17
C THR A 91 14.74 7.23 -8.66
N PHE A 92 13.54 7.50 -8.16
CA PHE A 92 12.32 6.87 -8.64
C PHE A 92 12.13 7.09 -10.15
N MET A 93 12.24 8.34 -10.61
CA MET A 93 12.08 8.73 -12.01
C MET A 93 13.09 8.04 -12.93
N LYS A 94 14.32 7.78 -12.47
CA LYS A 94 15.36 7.08 -13.25
C LYS A 94 15.01 5.63 -13.59
N PHE A 95 14.02 5.03 -12.91
CA PHE A 95 13.56 3.69 -13.25
C PHE A 95 12.65 3.66 -14.50
N PHE A 96 12.10 4.81 -14.89
CA PHE A 96 11.13 4.95 -15.99
C PHE A 96 11.76 5.65 -17.19
N ASN A 97 11.20 5.43 -18.38
CA ASN A 97 11.70 6.08 -19.60
C ASN A 97 11.26 7.54 -19.70
N ASN A 98 10.13 7.88 -19.09
CA ASN A 98 9.53 9.21 -19.13
C ASN A 98 8.62 9.46 -17.91
N TYR A 99 8.18 10.71 -17.76
CA TYR A 99 7.30 11.13 -16.67
C TYR A 99 5.90 10.50 -16.73
N GLU A 100 5.37 10.24 -17.93
CA GLU A 100 4.02 9.69 -18.08
C GLU A 100 3.93 8.26 -17.52
N GLU A 101 4.94 7.42 -17.77
CA GLU A 101 5.04 6.08 -17.19
C GLU A 101 5.13 6.13 -15.66
N ALA A 102 5.97 7.01 -15.13
CA ALA A 102 6.10 7.22 -13.68
C ALA A 102 4.78 7.71 -13.05
N SER A 103 4.07 8.64 -13.70
CA SER A 103 2.77 9.16 -13.24
C SER A 103 1.72 8.05 -13.17
N LYS A 104 1.59 7.22 -14.23
CA LYS A 104 0.65 6.09 -14.27
C LYS A 104 0.84 5.12 -13.11
N VAL A 105 2.10 4.85 -12.75
CA VAL A 105 2.42 3.97 -11.62
C VAL A 105 2.08 4.61 -10.26
N LEU A 106 2.28 5.93 -10.12
CA LEU A 106 1.88 6.66 -8.91
C LEU A 106 0.34 6.75 -8.76
N GLU A 107 -0.38 6.97 -9.87
CA GLU A 107 -1.85 7.07 -9.89
C GLU A 107 -2.56 5.79 -9.41
N ALA A 108 -1.90 4.63 -9.54
CA ALA A 108 -2.42 3.36 -9.05
C ALA A 108 -2.42 3.23 -7.50
N ASN A 109 -1.90 4.22 -6.77
CA ASN A 109 -1.90 4.27 -5.30
C ASN A 109 -1.21 3.06 -4.63
N ILE A 110 -0.14 2.56 -5.26
CA ILE A 110 0.76 1.55 -4.69
C ILE A 110 1.91 2.25 -3.97
N PHE A 111 2.42 3.31 -4.59
CA PHE A 111 3.45 4.18 -4.05
C PHE A 111 2.85 5.55 -3.71
N ALA A 112 3.46 6.24 -2.76
CA ALA A 112 3.10 7.59 -2.34
C ALA A 112 4.26 8.53 -2.64
N TYR A 113 4.00 9.64 -3.32
CA TYR A 113 4.96 10.73 -3.48
C TYR A 113 4.73 11.78 -2.38
N HIS A 114 5.82 12.20 -1.72
CA HIS A 114 5.84 13.17 -0.63
C HIS A 114 6.57 14.43 -1.09
N PRO A 115 5.86 15.47 -1.56
CA PRO A 115 6.48 16.67 -2.13
C PRO A 115 7.40 17.41 -1.15
N GLU A 116 7.06 17.41 0.14
CA GLU A 116 7.83 18.09 1.19
C GLU A 116 9.27 17.59 1.28
N LYS A 117 9.46 16.28 1.11
CA LYS A 117 10.77 15.61 1.16
C LYS A 117 11.32 15.30 -0.23
N ASN A 118 10.49 15.45 -1.26
CA ASN A 118 10.75 14.98 -2.61
C ASN A 118 11.12 13.49 -2.64
N THR A 119 10.38 12.66 -1.90
CA THR A 119 10.60 11.21 -1.78
C THR A 119 9.37 10.39 -2.18
N VAL A 120 9.58 9.12 -2.45
CA VAL A 120 8.56 8.11 -2.77
C VAL A 120 8.67 6.97 -1.75
N THR A 121 7.53 6.52 -1.21
CA THR A 121 7.42 5.38 -0.30
C THR A 121 6.32 4.42 -0.75
N PHE A 122 6.11 3.30 -0.05
CA PHE A 122 4.84 2.58 -0.15
C PHE A 122 3.69 3.41 0.41
N GLN A 123 2.51 3.27 -0.20
CA GLN A 123 1.31 3.99 0.21
C GLN A 123 0.70 3.49 1.54
N SER A 124 0.91 2.21 1.89
CA SER A 124 0.29 1.54 3.05
C SER A 124 1.13 1.61 4.33
N GLN A 125 2.44 1.85 4.23
CA GLN A 125 3.35 1.87 5.37
C GLN A 125 3.45 3.24 6.08
N SER A 126 2.78 4.26 5.55
CA SER A 126 2.64 5.57 6.23
C SER A 126 1.83 5.49 7.52
#